data_AF-A0A9J6DZI1-F1
#
_entry.id   AF-A0A9J6DZI1-F1
#
_cell.length_a   1.000
_cell.length_b   1.000
_cell.length_c   1.000
_cell.angle_alpha   90.00
_cell.angle_beta   90.00
_cell.angle_gamma   90.00
#
_symmetry.space_group_name_H-M   'P 1'
#
loop_
_entity.id
_entity.type
_entity.pdbx_description
1 polymer ?
#
loop_
_entity_poly.entity_id
_entity_poly.type
_entity_poly.pdbx_seq_one_letter_code
_entity_poly.pdbx_strand_id
1 'polypeptide(L)'
;MVARVLWYFRLSRFLGCLFIGNLSVNTMKDAVTTWKSLYTLYAVVWFSTFLAYHVVELMNTSTSVDLDKKFHRYLRFVSSSVVVAKACVNYVSFCLGSESLLEFMRSATAFEMSTFFSPVVKGRLDRRRRLFVAIYRTMLCMSFFGTFIMSVTSSIKNLLPESTPWRAVLVTALLGSKVAVFWYDFMLYVIATRCLDVLLRYLKLELTRLEASCSNNVTVTQYAQLNSASKVAAVRVNVCKIKALKAKLDKICGPAIVASSSSLLALVCLNLYRSLALDVPELELWLPIMYTLYSGLCFIEMAFVSDHLARQVSNKRL
;
A
#
# COMPACT_ATOMS: atom_id res chain seq x y z
N MET A 1 14.55 1.34 -9.48
CA MET A 1 13.34 1.44 -8.62
C MET A 1 12.22 2.15 -9.36
N VAL A 2 12.49 3.35 -9.88
CA VAL A 2 11.55 4.25 -10.57
C VAL A 2 10.69 3.54 -11.62
N ALA A 3 11.30 2.86 -12.59
CA ALA A 3 10.57 2.20 -13.68
C ALA A 3 9.53 1.16 -13.20
N ARG A 4 9.75 0.53 -12.03
CA ARG A 4 8.83 -0.48 -11.48
C ARG A 4 7.61 0.12 -10.78
N VAL A 5 7.70 1.39 -10.37
CA VAL A 5 6.66 2.10 -9.62
C VAL A 5 6.00 3.20 -10.47
N LEU A 6 6.62 3.62 -11.56
CA LEU A 6 6.17 4.72 -12.41
C LEU A 6 4.75 4.52 -12.96
N TRP A 7 4.41 3.31 -13.41
CA TRP A 7 3.06 3.02 -13.91
C TRP A 7 2.01 3.22 -12.80
N TYR A 8 2.31 2.74 -11.59
CA TYR A 8 1.46 2.93 -10.44
C TYR A 8 1.31 4.41 -10.09
N PHE A 9 2.39 5.19 -10.12
CA PHE A 9 2.32 6.63 -9.87
C PHE A 9 1.50 7.38 -10.92
N ARG A 10 1.59 7.02 -12.20
CA ARG A 10 0.76 7.61 -13.25
C ARG A 10 -0.71 7.32 -13.05
N LEU A 11 -1.04 6.07 -12.73
CA LEU A 11 -2.42 5.67 -12.50
C LEU A 11 -2.96 6.30 -11.20
N SER A 12 -2.14 6.41 -10.16
CA SER A 12 -2.46 7.18 -8.95
C SER A 12 -2.66 8.65 -9.23
N ARG A 13 -1.89 9.26 -10.13
CA ARG A 13 -2.13 10.64 -10.57
C ARG A 13 -3.43 10.74 -11.37
N PHE A 14 -3.75 9.78 -12.23
CA PHE A 14 -5.02 9.81 -12.97
C PHE A 14 -6.24 9.73 -12.04
N LEU A 15 -6.15 8.93 -10.97
CA LEU A 15 -7.24 8.68 -10.03
C LEU A 15 -7.34 9.70 -8.88
N GLY A 16 -6.53 10.76 -8.85
CA GLY A 16 -6.59 11.78 -7.80
C GLY A 16 -5.80 11.44 -6.53
N CYS A 17 -4.91 10.46 -6.59
CA CYS A 17 -4.24 9.83 -5.44
C CYS A 17 -2.81 10.29 -5.21
N LEU A 18 -2.19 10.94 -6.19
CA LEU A 18 -0.79 11.34 -6.12
C LEU A 18 -0.59 12.75 -6.66
N PHE A 19 0.07 13.61 -5.88
CA PHE A 19 0.27 15.03 -6.19
C PHE A 19 1.62 15.31 -6.85
N ILE A 20 2.21 14.31 -7.51
CA ILE A 20 3.48 14.45 -8.23
C ILE A 20 3.20 14.66 -9.72
N GLY A 21 3.64 15.79 -10.27
CA GLY A 21 3.56 16.14 -11.70
C GLY A 21 4.80 15.71 -12.49
N ASN A 22 4.71 15.83 -13.81
CA ASN A 22 5.82 15.59 -14.75
C ASN A 22 6.53 14.24 -14.57
N LEU A 23 5.75 13.17 -14.39
CA LEU A 23 6.24 11.79 -14.28
C LEU A 23 6.67 11.24 -15.67
N SER A 24 7.80 11.75 -16.20
CA SER A 24 8.41 11.29 -17.44
C SER A 24 9.07 9.91 -17.26
N VAL A 25 9.24 9.15 -18.35
CA VAL A 25 9.78 7.78 -18.32
C VAL A 25 11.26 7.75 -17.88
N ASN A 26 12.00 8.82 -18.14
CA ASN A 26 13.46 8.80 -18.14
C ASN A 26 14.10 9.68 -17.05
N THR A 27 13.39 10.65 -16.46
CA THR A 27 13.96 11.55 -15.45
C THR A 27 12.95 11.92 -14.35
N MET A 28 13.25 11.53 -13.10
CA MET A 28 12.57 12.08 -11.90
C MET A 28 13.10 13.46 -11.49
N LYS A 29 14.02 14.03 -12.28
CA LYS A 29 14.61 15.35 -12.04
C LYS A 29 13.55 16.45 -12.16
N ASP A 30 12.70 16.35 -13.18
CA ASP A 30 11.72 17.38 -13.54
C ASP A 30 10.36 17.19 -12.86
N ALA A 31 10.20 16.09 -12.10
CA ALA A 31 8.99 15.82 -11.33
C ALA A 31 8.89 16.80 -10.15
N VAL A 32 7.72 17.40 -9.95
CA VAL A 32 7.47 18.41 -8.90
C VAL A 32 6.12 18.13 -8.25
N THR A 33 5.97 18.43 -6.97
CA THR A 33 4.69 18.33 -6.27
C THR A 33 3.75 19.49 -6.64
N THR A 34 2.52 19.18 -7.06
CA THR A 34 1.55 20.15 -7.59
C THR A 34 0.33 20.26 -6.69
N TRP A 35 0.47 20.96 -5.57
CA TRP A 35 -0.62 21.15 -4.58
C TRP A 35 -1.63 22.24 -4.94
N LYS A 36 -1.24 23.23 -5.75
CA LYS A 36 -2.08 24.38 -6.14
C LYS A 36 -2.51 24.27 -7.59
N SER A 37 -3.25 23.22 -7.94
CA SER A 37 -3.68 22.97 -9.31
C SER A 37 -5.13 22.49 -9.38
N LEU A 38 -5.76 22.58 -10.57
CA LEU A 38 -7.10 22.03 -10.84
C LEU A 38 -7.18 20.54 -10.49
N TYR A 39 -6.05 19.84 -10.55
CA TYR A 39 -5.95 18.45 -10.14
C TYR A 39 -6.18 18.23 -8.64
N THR A 40 -5.77 19.16 -7.78
CA THR A 40 -6.07 19.10 -6.35
C THR A 40 -7.56 19.23 -6.09
N LEU A 41 -8.22 20.15 -6.80
CA LEU A 41 -9.67 20.30 -6.72
C LEU A 41 -10.38 19.01 -7.16
N TYR A 42 -9.96 18.42 -8.28
CA TYR A 42 -10.44 17.13 -8.77
C TYR A 42 -10.32 16.03 -7.68
N ALA A 43 -9.15 15.87 -7.07
CA ALA A 43 -8.91 14.86 -6.04
C ALA A 43 -9.80 15.06 -4.79
N VAL A 44 -9.92 16.31 -4.33
CA VAL A 44 -10.78 16.68 -3.19
C VAL A 44 -12.25 16.42 -3.50
N VAL A 45 -12.71 16.71 -4.71
CA VAL A 45 -14.10 16.45 -5.13
C VAL A 45 -14.40 14.95 -5.08
N TRP A 46 -13.54 14.10 -5.64
CA TRP A 46 -13.75 12.65 -5.58
C TRP A 46 -13.77 12.10 -4.16
N PHE A 47 -12.85 12.57 -3.32
CA PHE A 47 -12.78 12.14 -1.93
C PHE A 47 -13.99 12.64 -1.12
N SER A 48 -14.42 13.89 -1.34
CA SER A 48 -15.58 14.47 -0.68
C SER A 48 -16.88 13.77 -1.10
N THR A 49 -17.02 13.43 -2.38
CA THR A 49 -18.15 12.63 -2.90
C THR A 49 -18.20 11.26 -2.23
N PHE A 50 -17.07 10.58 -2.07
CA PHE A 50 -16.99 9.33 -1.32
C PHE A 50 -17.45 9.51 0.14
N LEU A 51 -16.95 10.53 0.83
CA LEU A 51 -17.33 10.82 2.21
C LEU A 51 -18.83 11.12 2.31
N ALA A 52 -19.38 11.91 1.40
CA ALA A 52 -20.80 12.24 1.36
C ALA A 52 -21.67 10.97 1.24
N TYR A 53 -21.35 10.08 0.30
CA TYR A 53 -22.07 8.81 0.17
C TYR A 53 -21.99 7.96 1.43
N HIS A 54 -20.82 7.90 2.07
CA HIS A 54 -20.66 7.14 3.32
C HIS A 54 -21.39 7.76 4.51
N VAL A 55 -21.42 9.09 4.62
CA VAL A 55 -22.18 9.79 5.66
C VAL A 55 -23.67 9.50 5.49
N VAL A 56 -24.20 9.57 4.27
CA VAL A 56 -25.61 9.24 4.00
C VAL A 56 -25.90 7.77 4.34
N GLU A 57 -25.00 6.83 3.99
CA GLU A 57 -25.13 5.42 4.36
C GLU A 57 -25.15 5.21 5.90
N LEU A 58 -24.28 5.91 6.64
CA LEU A 58 -24.23 5.85 8.10
C LEU A 58 -25.49 6.45 8.73
N MET A 59 -25.99 7.58 8.23
CA MET A 59 -27.20 8.24 8.72
C MET A 59 -28.43 7.33 8.53
N ASN A 60 -28.59 6.74 7.34
CA ASN A 60 -29.68 5.80 7.06
C ASN A 60 -29.63 4.54 7.95
N THR A 61 -28.44 4.12 8.38
CA THR A 61 -28.28 2.98 9.29
C THR A 61 -28.68 3.31 10.74
N SER A 62 -28.64 4.59 11.13
CA SER A 62 -28.85 5.04 12.52
C SER A 62 -30.32 5.25 12.92
N THR A 63 -31.24 5.47 11.99
CA THR A 63 -32.61 5.99 12.24
C THR A 63 -33.72 4.95 12.47
N SER A 64 -33.41 3.65 12.53
CA SER A 64 -34.42 2.56 12.72
C SER A 64 -34.66 2.15 14.18
N VAL A 65 -35.93 1.92 14.58
CA VAL A 65 -36.36 1.83 16.00
C VAL A 65 -36.23 0.44 16.68
N ASP A 66 -36.08 -0.68 15.95
CA ASP A 66 -36.08 -2.04 16.54
C ASP A 66 -34.83 -2.41 17.37
N LEU A 67 -35.01 -2.83 18.63
CA LEU A 67 -33.96 -3.12 19.63
C LEU A 67 -32.98 -4.27 19.29
N ASP A 68 -33.45 -5.44 18.83
CA ASP A 68 -32.53 -6.55 18.48
C ASP A 68 -31.71 -6.25 17.21
N LYS A 69 -32.29 -5.45 16.30
CA LYS A 69 -31.60 -4.94 15.13
C LYS A 69 -30.63 -3.77 15.46
N LYS A 70 -30.68 -3.18 16.67
CA LYS A 70 -29.79 -2.06 17.05
C LYS A 70 -28.34 -2.51 17.19
N PHE A 71 -28.09 -3.67 17.80
CA PHE A 71 -26.72 -4.13 18.02
C PHE A 71 -26.01 -4.45 16.69
N HIS A 72 -26.70 -5.13 15.77
CA HIS A 72 -26.21 -5.38 14.40
C HIS A 72 -25.92 -4.10 13.62
N ARG A 73 -26.84 -3.14 13.69
CA ARG A 73 -26.67 -1.83 13.06
C ARG A 73 -25.52 -1.04 13.67
N TYR A 74 -25.33 -1.13 14.98
CA TYR A 74 -24.18 -0.53 15.65
C TYR A 74 -22.86 -1.17 15.20
N LEU A 75 -22.78 -2.49 15.13
CA LEU A 75 -21.61 -3.17 14.57
C LEU A 75 -21.34 -2.74 13.12
N ARG A 76 -22.41 -2.55 12.32
CA ARG A 76 -22.29 -2.12 10.91
C ARG A 76 -21.76 -0.69 10.83
N PHE A 77 -22.32 0.18 11.63
CA PHE A 77 -21.87 1.56 11.81
C PHE A 77 -20.39 1.62 12.20
N VAL A 78 -19.97 0.84 13.20
CA VAL A 78 -18.56 0.76 13.64
C VAL A 78 -17.67 0.24 12.51
N SER A 79 -18.05 -0.85 11.84
CA SER A 79 -17.25 -1.40 10.72
C SER A 79 -17.08 -0.41 9.58
N SER A 80 -18.15 0.29 9.19
CA SER A 80 -18.10 1.32 8.15
C SER A 80 -17.27 2.53 8.59
N SER A 81 -17.39 2.96 9.85
CA SER A 81 -16.60 4.07 10.42
C SER A 81 -15.11 3.75 10.43
N VAL A 82 -14.73 2.51 10.74
CA VAL A 82 -13.32 2.04 10.69
C VAL A 82 -12.77 2.11 9.26
N VAL A 83 -13.55 1.65 8.27
CA VAL A 83 -13.15 1.73 6.85
C VAL A 83 -12.98 3.17 6.37
N VAL A 84 -13.91 4.06 6.74
CA VAL A 84 -13.84 5.49 6.39
C VAL A 84 -12.64 6.15 7.06
N ALA A 85 -12.41 5.91 8.36
CA ALA A 85 -11.27 6.45 9.08
C ALA A 85 -9.93 6.02 8.44
N LYS A 86 -9.82 4.73 8.06
CA LYS A 86 -8.66 4.22 7.31
C LYS A 86 -8.49 4.94 5.97
N ALA A 87 -9.56 5.11 5.19
CA ALA A 87 -9.51 5.81 3.91
C ALA A 87 -9.05 7.27 4.08
N CYS A 88 -9.50 7.96 5.12
CA CYS A 88 -9.03 9.31 5.47
C CYS A 88 -7.54 9.34 5.78
N VAL A 89 -7.04 8.44 6.64
CA VAL A 89 -5.61 8.39 6.97
C VAL A 89 -4.78 8.09 5.72
N ASN A 90 -5.21 7.17 4.88
CA ASN A 90 -4.52 6.83 3.63
C ASN A 90 -4.48 8.02 2.67
N TYR A 91 -5.61 8.72 2.49
CA TYR A 91 -5.69 9.91 1.64
C TYR A 91 -4.76 11.02 2.15
N VAL A 92 -4.82 11.34 3.44
CA VAL A 92 -3.96 12.36 4.07
C VAL A 92 -2.48 11.99 3.95
N SER A 93 -2.15 10.71 4.15
CA SER A 93 -0.77 10.21 4.02
C SER A 93 -0.24 10.36 2.59
N PHE A 94 -1.07 10.14 1.58
CA PHE A 94 -0.69 10.38 0.18
C PHE A 94 -0.56 11.86 -0.18
N CYS A 95 -1.49 12.67 0.33
CA CYS A 95 -1.42 14.12 0.20
C CYS A 95 -0.08 14.59 0.78
N LEU A 96 0.09 14.54 2.10
CA LEU A 96 1.26 15.07 2.80
C LEU A 96 2.57 14.34 2.44
N GLY A 97 2.49 13.06 2.12
CA GLY A 97 3.65 12.23 1.79
C GLY A 97 4.15 12.36 0.36
N SER A 98 3.43 13.03 -0.56
CA SER A 98 3.81 13.11 -1.98
C SER A 98 5.21 13.72 -2.20
N GLU A 99 5.57 14.75 -1.43
CA GLU A 99 6.88 15.40 -1.52
C GLU A 99 8.00 14.51 -0.98
N SER A 100 7.79 13.94 0.20
CA SER A 100 8.73 12.98 0.80
C SER A 100 8.92 11.73 -0.08
N LEU A 101 7.86 11.27 -0.74
CA LEU A 101 7.91 10.16 -1.69
C LEU A 101 8.75 10.53 -2.93
N LEU A 102 8.60 11.75 -3.45
CA LEU A 102 9.43 12.24 -4.54
C LEU A 102 10.92 12.30 -4.14
N GLU A 103 11.22 12.84 -2.95
CA GLU A 103 12.59 12.88 -2.41
C GLU A 103 13.17 11.48 -2.19
N PHE A 104 12.37 10.54 -1.69
CA PHE A 104 12.75 9.14 -1.54
C PHE A 104 13.15 8.56 -2.90
N MET A 105 12.34 8.78 -3.93
CA MET A 105 12.61 8.27 -5.27
C MET A 105 13.88 8.89 -5.87
N ARG A 106 14.10 10.21 -5.70
CA ARG A 106 15.33 10.88 -6.12
C ARG A 106 16.56 10.32 -5.39
N SER A 107 16.45 10.10 -4.08
CA SER A 107 17.50 9.52 -3.25
C SER A 107 17.82 8.08 -3.69
N ALA A 108 16.78 7.30 -4.00
CA ALA A 108 16.93 5.93 -4.51
C ALA A 108 17.58 5.92 -5.91
N THR A 109 17.21 6.83 -6.81
CA THR A 109 17.86 6.97 -8.13
C THR A 109 19.33 7.34 -7.99
N ALA A 110 19.66 8.29 -7.12
CA ALA A 110 21.05 8.66 -6.85
C ALA A 110 21.86 7.46 -6.32
N PHE A 111 21.27 6.65 -5.44
CA PHE A 111 21.87 5.41 -4.96
C PHE A 111 22.11 4.42 -6.11
N GLU A 112 21.10 4.16 -6.95
CA GLU A 112 21.22 3.24 -8.10
C GLU A 112 22.32 3.66 -9.08
N MET A 113 22.42 4.96 -9.38
CA MET A 113 23.46 5.50 -10.26
C MET A 113 24.85 5.38 -9.63
N SER A 114 25.00 5.68 -8.33
CA SER A 114 26.29 5.61 -7.63
C SER A 114 26.83 4.19 -7.44
N THR A 115 25.95 3.20 -7.38
CA THR A 115 26.31 1.80 -7.11
C THR A 115 26.31 0.92 -8.35
N PHE A 116 26.02 1.50 -9.52
CA PHE A 116 25.76 0.81 -10.79
C PHE A 116 24.80 -0.36 -10.60
N PHE A 117 23.72 -0.13 -9.86
CA PHE A 117 22.76 -1.18 -9.54
C PHE A 117 22.05 -1.64 -10.81
N SER A 118 22.48 -2.78 -11.35
CA SER A 118 21.73 -3.48 -12.38
C SER A 118 20.77 -4.47 -11.71
N PRO A 119 19.48 -4.46 -12.07
CA PRO A 119 18.53 -5.42 -11.51
C PRO A 119 18.96 -6.83 -11.89
N VAL A 120 19.40 -7.61 -10.90
CA VAL A 120 19.68 -9.04 -11.09
C VAL A 120 18.47 -9.69 -11.75
N VAL A 121 18.68 -10.19 -12.97
CA VAL A 121 17.68 -10.94 -13.73
C VAL A 121 17.22 -12.07 -12.83
N LYS A 122 15.90 -12.15 -12.60
CA LYS A 122 15.27 -13.09 -11.65
C LYS A 122 15.95 -14.45 -11.76
N GLY A 123 16.66 -14.87 -10.70
CA GLY A 123 17.03 -16.27 -10.54
C GLY A 123 15.78 -17.13 -10.69
N ARG A 124 15.89 -18.32 -11.29
CA ARG A 124 14.77 -19.24 -11.49
C ARG A 124 14.09 -19.46 -10.14
N LEU A 125 12.94 -18.83 -9.92
CA LEU A 125 12.12 -19.09 -8.74
C LEU A 125 11.69 -20.56 -8.83
N ASP A 126 11.86 -21.30 -7.73
CA ASP A 126 11.36 -22.66 -7.63
C ASP A 126 9.89 -22.74 -8.04
N ARG A 127 9.52 -23.81 -8.74
CA ARG A 127 8.17 -24.01 -9.29
C ARG A 127 7.09 -23.88 -8.20
N ARG A 128 7.35 -24.42 -7.00
CA ARG A 128 6.47 -24.32 -5.83
C ARG A 128 6.27 -22.87 -5.38
N ARG A 129 7.35 -22.08 -5.33
CA ARG A 129 7.30 -20.67 -4.94
C ARG A 129 6.56 -19.82 -5.97
N ARG A 130 6.71 -20.12 -7.26
CA ARG A 130 5.93 -19.46 -8.33
C ARG A 130 4.44 -19.74 -8.22
N LEU A 131 4.07 -21.00 -7.97
CA LEU A 131 2.67 -21.39 -7.80
C LEU A 131 2.05 -20.70 -6.58
N PHE A 132 2.74 -20.69 -5.44
CA PHE A 132 2.26 -20.01 -4.23
C PHE A 132 2.05 -18.50 -4.47
N VAL A 133 3.01 -17.82 -5.11
CA VAL A 133 2.88 -16.39 -5.45
C VAL A 133 1.71 -16.14 -6.41
N ALA A 134 1.48 -17.05 -7.36
CA ALA A 134 0.35 -16.93 -8.29
C ALA A 134 -0.98 -17.07 -7.54
N ILE A 135 -1.15 -18.12 -6.73
CA ILE A 135 -2.37 -18.36 -5.92
C ILE A 135 -2.65 -17.16 -5.02
N TYR A 136 -1.64 -16.71 -4.26
CA TYR A 136 -1.75 -15.59 -3.36
C TYR A 136 -2.22 -14.31 -4.08
N ARG A 137 -1.63 -14.01 -5.25
CA ARG A 137 -2.04 -12.85 -6.07
C ARG A 137 -3.44 -13.00 -6.62
N THR A 138 -3.83 -14.19 -7.05
CA THR A 138 -5.19 -14.46 -7.50
C THR A 138 -6.19 -14.22 -6.36
N MET A 139 -5.91 -14.73 -5.15
CA MET A 139 -6.76 -14.48 -3.98
C MET A 139 -6.84 -12.98 -3.64
N LEU A 140 -5.73 -12.25 -3.73
CA LEU A 140 -5.70 -10.81 -3.52
C LEU A 140 -6.58 -10.08 -4.55
N CYS A 141 -6.46 -10.42 -5.83
CA CYS A 141 -7.30 -9.84 -6.88
C CYS A 141 -8.79 -10.18 -6.68
N MET A 142 -9.11 -11.45 -6.39
CA MET A 142 -10.50 -11.88 -6.18
C MET A 142 -11.14 -11.21 -4.96
N SER A 143 -10.41 -11.11 -3.84
CA SER A 143 -10.89 -10.41 -2.65
C SER A 143 -11.05 -8.91 -2.89
N PHE A 144 -10.12 -8.27 -3.61
CA PHE A 144 -10.23 -6.87 -4.01
C PHE A 144 -11.47 -6.61 -4.88
N PHE A 145 -11.61 -7.33 -6.00
CA PHE A 145 -12.74 -7.16 -6.92
C PHE A 145 -14.08 -7.54 -6.27
N GLY A 146 -14.11 -8.62 -5.49
CA GLY A 146 -15.31 -9.01 -4.75
C GLY A 146 -15.75 -7.94 -3.77
N THR A 147 -14.82 -7.36 -3.01
CA THR A 147 -15.10 -6.27 -2.08
C THR A 147 -15.60 -5.02 -2.82
N PHE A 148 -14.98 -4.67 -3.94
CA PHE A 148 -15.40 -3.54 -4.77
C PHE A 148 -16.82 -3.73 -5.32
N ILE A 149 -17.09 -4.87 -5.97
CA ILE A 149 -18.40 -5.17 -6.57
C ILE A 149 -19.48 -5.17 -5.49
N MET A 150 -19.26 -5.86 -4.37
CA MET A 150 -20.25 -5.90 -3.29
C MET A 150 -20.48 -4.51 -2.67
N SER A 151 -19.43 -3.71 -2.48
CA SER A 151 -19.56 -2.36 -1.94
C SER A 151 -20.37 -1.46 -2.87
N VAL A 152 -20.09 -1.51 -4.18
CA VAL A 152 -20.81 -0.72 -5.20
C VAL A 152 -22.26 -1.16 -5.30
N THR A 153 -22.53 -2.47 -5.45
CA THR A 153 -23.89 -3.00 -5.57
C THR A 153 -24.73 -2.70 -4.33
N SER A 154 -24.15 -2.85 -3.14
CA SER A 154 -24.81 -2.48 -1.88
C SER A 154 -25.13 -0.99 -1.82
N SER A 155 -24.17 -0.14 -2.19
CA SER A 155 -24.35 1.32 -2.19
C SER A 155 -25.43 1.75 -3.19
N ILE A 156 -25.44 1.19 -4.41
CA ILE A 156 -26.46 1.49 -5.42
C ILE A 156 -27.85 1.07 -4.93
N LYS A 157 -27.98 -0.16 -4.42
CA LYS A 157 -29.27 -0.69 -3.95
C LYS A 157 -29.84 0.11 -2.77
N ASN A 158 -28.99 0.53 -1.84
CA ASN A 158 -29.42 1.18 -0.60
C ASN A 158 -29.54 2.71 -0.68
N LEU A 159 -28.77 3.37 -1.56
CA LEU A 159 -28.70 4.84 -1.64
C LEU A 159 -29.35 5.41 -2.91
N LEU A 160 -29.49 4.62 -3.98
CA LEU A 160 -29.96 5.08 -5.28
C LEU A 160 -31.11 4.18 -5.80
N PRO A 161 -32.29 4.21 -5.14
CA PRO A 161 -33.47 3.50 -5.62
C PRO A 161 -33.83 3.91 -7.05
N GLU A 162 -34.57 3.06 -7.77
CA GLU A 162 -34.80 3.25 -9.21
C GLU A 162 -35.51 4.55 -9.57
N SER A 163 -36.31 5.09 -8.64
CA SER A 163 -37.02 6.35 -8.75
C SER A 163 -36.14 7.59 -8.56
N THR A 164 -34.84 7.44 -8.28
CA THR A 164 -33.94 8.57 -8.01
C THR A 164 -33.74 9.41 -9.28
N PRO A 165 -33.99 10.73 -9.26
CA PRO A 165 -33.68 11.59 -10.40
C PRO A 165 -32.16 11.59 -10.66
N TRP A 166 -31.76 11.65 -11.92
CA TRP A 166 -30.34 11.62 -12.32
C TRP A 166 -29.56 10.39 -11.84
N ARG A 167 -30.25 9.25 -11.60
CA ARG A 167 -29.66 7.99 -11.13
C ARG A 167 -28.40 7.60 -11.89
N ALA A 168 -28.41 7.68 -13.22
CA ALA A 168 -27.25 7.33 -14.05
C ALA A 168 -26.01 8.16 -13.67
N VAL A 169 -26.15 9.47 -13.53
CA VAL A 169 -25.05 10.38 -13.16
C VAL A 169 -24.53 10.07 -11.75
N LEU A 170 -25.44 9.86 -10.79
CA LEU A 170 -25.09 9.52 -9.41
C LEU A 170 -24.41 8.16 -9.29
N VAL A 171 -24.84 7.16 -10.07
CA VAL A 171 -24.18 5.85 -10.16
C VAL A 171 -22.77 5.99 -10.70
N THR A 172 -22.57 6.77 -11.78
CA THR A 172 -21.23 7.02 -12.33
C THR A 172 -20.32 7.75 -11.33
N ALA A 173 -20.85 8.75 -10.61
CA ALA A 173 -20.12 9.47 -9.57
C ALA A 173 -19.76 8.56 -8.38
N LEU A 174 -20.70 7.73 -7.93
CA LEU A 174 -20.45 6.74 -6.89
C LEU A 174 -19.35 5.75 -7.33
N LEU A 175 -19.48 5.18 -8.53
CA LEU A 175 -18.51 4.24 -9.08
C LEU A 175 -17.11 4.86 -9.16
N GLY A 176 -16.97 6.05 -9.74
CA GLY A 176 -15.69 6.75 -9.83
C GLY A 176 -15.07 7.03 -8.47
N SER A 177 -15.88 7.48 -7.50
CA SER A 177 -15.40 7.77 -6.14
C SER A 177 -14.92 6.52 -5.42
N LYS A 178 -15.62 5.39 -5.57
CA LYS A 178 -15.23 4.10 -5.01
C LYS A 178 -13.95 3.59 -5.68
N VAL A 179 -13.83 3.67 -7.00
CA VAL A 179 -12.59 3.31 -7.70
C VAL A 179 -11.40 4.11 -7.17
N ALA A 180 -11.54 5.43 -7.03
CA ALA A 180 -10.48 6.29 -6.48
C ALA A 180 -10.08 5.87 -5.06
N VAL A 181 -11.05 5.58 -4.19
CA VAL A 181 -10.77 5.21 -2.79
C VAL A 181 -10.18 3.82 -2.63
N PHE A 182 -10.70 2.82 -3.35
CA PHE A 182 -10.09 1.50 -3.39
C PHE A 182 -8.67 1.56 -3.94
N TRP A 183 -8.40 2.48 -4.88
CA TRP A 183 -7.05 2.74 -5.35
C TRP A 183 -6.17 3.39 -4.28
N TYR A 184 -6.66 4.34 -3.49
CA TYR A 184 -5.91 4.91 -2.35
C TYR A 184 -5.45 3.82 -1.39
N ASP A 185 -6.35 2.91 -1.05
CA ASP A 185 -6.05 1.80 -0.14
C ASP A 185 -5.02 0.85 -0.75
N PHE A 186 -5.27 0.38 -1.97
CA PHE A 186 -4.37 -0.55 -2.66
C PHE A 186 -2.98 0.03 -2.92
N MET A 187 -2.91 1.31 -3.29
CA MET A 187 -1.66 1.95 -3.68
C MET A 187 -0.63 2.04 -2.58
N LEU A 188 -1.08 2.34 -1.36
CA LEU A 188 -0.19 2.44 -0.23
C LEU A 188 0.58 1.12 -0.05
N TYR A 189 -0.14 0.00 -0.07
CA TYR A 189 0.43 -1.33 0.04
C TYR A 189 1.36 -1.65 -1.14
N VAL A 190 0.94 -1.37 -2.37
CA VAL A 190 1.77 -1.65 -3.54
C VAL A 190 3.07 -0.85 -3.49
N ILE A 191 3.01 0.45 -3.22
CA ILE A 191 4.20 1.32 -3.19
C ILE A 191 5.13 0.86 -2.07
N ALA A 192 4.62 0.70 -0.85
CA ALA A 192 5.41 0.26 0.30
C ALA A 192 6.09 -1.09 0.04
N THR A 193 5.33 -2.10 -0.39
CA THR A 193 5.86 -3.45 -0.66
C THR A 193 6.89 -3.44 -1.79
N ARG A 194 6.65 -2.71 -2.87
CA ARG A 194 7.61 -2.62 -3.99
C ARG A 194 8.88 -1.89 -3.59
N CYS A 195 8.77 -0.82 -2.82
CA CYS A 195 9.91 -0.07 -2.33
C CYS A 195 10.74 -0.91 -1.36
N LEU A 196 10.10 -1.61 -0.42
CA LEU A 196 10.77 -2.53 0.51
C LEU A 196 11.46 -3.70 -0.22
N ASP A 197 10.81 -4.32 -1.21
CA ASP A 197 11.42 -5.41 -2.02
C ASP A 197 12.67 -4.91 -2.77
N VAL A 198 12.67 -3.67 -3.25
CA VAL A 198 13.85 -3.10 -3.91
C VAL A 198 14.96 -2.78 -2.89
N LEU A 199 14.64 -2.19 -1.74
CA LEU A 199 15.62 -1.96 -0.67
C LEU A 199 16.27 -3.25 -0.19
N LEU A 200 15.48 -4.32 -0.07
CA LEU A 200 15.96 -5.66 0.25
C LEU A 200 16.96 -6.16 -0.81
N ARG A 201 16.70 -5.92 -2.10
CA ARG A 201 17.64 -6.31 -3.18
C ARG A 201 18.93 -5.50 -3.13
N TYR A 202 18.86 -4.20 -2.81
CA TYR A 202 20.06 -3.40 -2.57
C TYR A 202 20.89 -4.00 -1.45
N LEU A 203 20.25 -4.34 -0.32
CA LEU A 203 20.92 -4.94 0.82
C LEU A 203 21.56 -6.28 0.45
N LYS A 204 20.85 -7.17 -0.25
CA LYS A 204 21.39 -8.45 -0.71
C LYS A 204 22.63 -8.27 -1.58
N LEU A 205 22.61 -7.30 -2.51
CA LEU A 205 23.76 -7.02 -3.37
C LEU A 205 24.98 -6.59 -2.56
N GLU A 206 24.80 -5.66 -1.61
CA GLU A 206 25.88 -5.21 -0.74
C GLU A 206 26.42 -6.32 0.16
N LEU A 207 25.54 -7.21 0.65
CA LEU A 207 25.94 -8.39 1.41
C LEU A 207 26.74 -9.39 0.58
N THR A 208 26.38 -9.63 -0.68
CA THR A 208 27.17 -10.48 -1.59
C THR A 208 28.51 -9.85 -1.93
N ARG A 209 28.57 -8.52 -2.10
CA ARG A 209 29.84 -7.78 -2.29
C ARG A 209 30.75 -7.91 -1.07
N LEU A 210 30.18 -7.88 0.14
CA LEU A 210 30.91 -8.12 1.38
C LEU A 210 31.46 -9.54 1.45
N GLU A 211 30.61 -10.55 1.21
CA GLU A 211 31.01 -11.97 1.21
C GLU A 211 32.16 -12.22 0.23
N ALA A 212 32.07 -11.70 -1.00
CA ALA A 212 33.13 -11.81 -2.01
C ALA A 212 34.43 -11.09 -1.60
N SER A 213 34.33 -10.01 -0.81
CA SER A 213 35.50 -9.29 -0.30
C SER A 213 36.17 -10.02 0.88
N CYS A 214 35.40 -10.77 1.67
CA CYS A 214 35.89 -11.57 2.79
C CYS A 214 36.35 -12.98 2.40
N SER A 215 35.83 -13.56 1.30
CA SER A 215 36.16 -14.92 0.85
C SER A 215 37.51 -15.03 0.14
N ASN A 216 38.09 -13.91 -0.30
CA ASN A 216 39.42 -13.86 -0.91
C ASN A 216 40.52 -13.94 0.16
N ASN A 217 40.53 -15.03 0.92
CA ASN A 217 41.55 -15.39 1.90
C ASN A 217 42.59 -16.30 1.26
N VAL A 218 43.36 -15.84 0.26
CA VAL A 218 44.61 -16.53 -0.09
C VAL A 218 45.63 -15.51 -0.60
N THR A 219 46.65 -15.27 0.23
CA THR A 219 47.96 -14.63 -0.07
C THR A 219 47.95 -13.26 -0.73
N VAL A 220 47.82 -12.15 0.02
CA VAL A 220 47.98 -10.83 -0.62
C VAL A 220 48.59 -9.75 0.28
N THR A 221 49.49 -8.98 -0.32
CA THR A 221 50.30 -7.85 0.17
C THR A 221 49.51 -6.75 0.89
N GLN A 222 50.19 -5.86 1.64
CA GLN A 222 49.61 -4.69 2.35
C GLN A 222 48.63 -3.87 1.50
N TYR A 223 48.87 -3.75 0.18
CA TYR A 223 47.99 -3.07 -0.77
C TYR A 223 46.61 -3.74 -0.94
N ALA A 224 46.53 -5.06 -0.85
CA ALA A 224 45.27 -5.77 -0.97
C ALA A 224 44.44 -5.75 0.31
N GLN A 225 45.10 -5.66 1.48
CA GLN A 225 44.42 -5.41 2.76
C GLN A 225 43.78 -4.01 2.77
N LEU A 226 44.50 -2.97 2.31
CA LEU A 226 43.95 -1.61 2.16
C LEU A 226 42.79 -1.55 1.17
N ASN A 227 42.89 -2.25 0.03
CA ASN A 227 41.80 -2.36 -0.93
C ASN A 227 40.59 -3.12 -0.39
N SER A 228 40.80 -4.15 0.44
CA SER A 228 39.70 -4.86 1.13
C SER A 228 39.02 -3.97 2.17
N ALA A 229 39.79 -3.25 2.99
CA ALA A 229 39.26 -2.32 3.98
C ALA A 229 38.43 -1.18 3.34
N SER A 230 38.92 -0.62 2.22
CA SER A 230 38.18 0.38 1.43
C SER A 230 36.85 -0.16 0.90
N LYS A 231 36.82 -1.41 0.39
CA LYS A 231 35.59 -2.06 -0.08
C LYS A 231 34.59 -2.30 1.05
N VAL A 232 35.05 -2.76 2.22
CA VAL A 232 34.20 -2.95 3.40
C VAL A 232 33.63 -1.62 3.88
N ALA A 233 34.43 -0.55 3.90
CA ALA A 233 33.97 0.79 4.25
C ALA A 233 32.90 1.31 3.27
N ALA A 234 33.09 1.10 1.97
CA ALA A 234 32.10 1.46 0.94
C ALA A 234 30.78 0.71 1.13
N VAL A 235 30.83 -0.60 1.40
CA VAL A 235 29.64 -1.41 1.72
C VAL A 235 28.92 -0.86 2.95
N ARG A 236 29.65 -0.52 4.02
CA ARG A 236 29.07 0.05 5.24
C ARG A 236 28.34 1.37 4.95
N VAL A 237 28.95 2.27 4.19
CA VAL A 237 28.33 3.54 3.77
C VAL A 237 27.06 3.28 2.96
N ASN A 238 27.08 2.32 2.04
CA ASN A 238 25.91 1.97 1.23
C ASN A 238 24.78 1.37 2.08
N VAL A 239 25.10 0.51 3.05
CA VAL A 239 24.11 -0.03 4.00
C VAL A 239 23.49 1.09 4.85
N CYS A 240 24.28 2.08 5.30
CA CYS A 240 23.75 3.26 5.98
C CYS A 240 22.79 4.06 5.08
N LYS A 241 23.11 4.25 3.80
CA LYS A 241 22.19 4.89 2.83
C LYS A 241 20.89 4.09 2.66
N ILE A 242 20.97 2.75 2.60
CA ILE A 242 19.79 1.88 2.53
C ILE A 242 18.93 2.02 3.81
N LYS A 243 19.54 2.05 5.00
CA LYS A 243 18.83 2.29 6.27
C LYS A 243 18.13 3.65 6.28
N ALA A 244 18.79 4.70 5.79
CA ALA A 244 18.20 6.03 5.67
C ALA A 244 17.01 6.06 4.68
N LEU A 245 17.13 5.36 3.55
CA LEU A 245 16.02 5.21 2.59
C LEU A 245 14.83 4.47 3.23
N LYS A 246 15.08 3.40 4.00
CA LYS A 246 14.03 2.69 4.74
C LYS A 246 13.34 3.62 5.73
N ALA A 247 14.08 4.38 6.53
CA ALA A 247 13.51 5.31 7.50
C ALA A 247 12.64 6.39 6.81
N LYS A 248 13.05 6.90 5.64
CA LYS A 248 12.21 7.80 4.83
C LYS A 248 10.91 7.13 4.38
N LEU A 249 10.97 5.88 3.92
CA LEU A 249 9.80 5.13 3.51
C LEU A 249 8.84 4.87 4.69
N ASP A 250 9.38 4.48 5.85
CA ASP A 250 8.61 4.26 7.08
C ASP A 250 7.95 5.56 7.56
N LYS A 251 8.59 6.72 7.40
CA LYS A 251 7.97 8.03 7.70
C LYS A 251 6.77 8.35 6.80
N ILE A 252 6.82 7.94 5.53
CA ILE A 252 5.75 8.19 4.55
C ILE A 252 4.58 7.21 4.76
N CYS A 253 4.89 5.92 4.84
CA CYS A 253 3.88 4.86 4.87
C CYS A 253 3.46 4.46 6.28
N GLY A 254 4.27 4.73 7.31
CA GLY A 254 4.07 4.28 8.69
C GLY A 254 2.70 4.60 9.28
N PRO A 255 2.24 5.87 9.26
CA PRO A 255 0.92 6.23 9.80
C PRO A 255 -0.22 5.44 9.16
N ALA A 256 -0.16 5.28 7.84
CA ALA A 256 -1.16 4.57 7.06
C ALA A 256 -1.10 3.05 7.27
N ILE A 257 0.09 2.48 7.48
CA ILE A 257 0.27 1.07 7.88
C ILE A 257 -0.33 0.81 9.26
N VAL A 258 -0.07 1.70 10.24
CA VAL A 258 -0.62 1.59 11.60
C VAL A 258 -2.15 1.70 11.58
N ALA A 259 -2.70 2.70 10.89
CA ALA A 259 -4.15 2.82 10.76
C ALA A 259 -4.77 1.59 10.10
N SER A 260 -4.10 1.04 9.09
CA SER A 260 -4.59 -0.15 8.38
C SER A 260 -4.51 -1.43 9.23
N SER A 261 -3.46 -1.62 10.03
CA SER A 261 -3.33 -2.77 10.92
C SER A 261 -4.33 -2.71 12.08
N SER A 262 -4.52 -1.54 12.69
CA SER A 262 -5.55 -1.33 13.72
C SER A 262 -6.96 -1.55 13.15
N SER A 263 -7.22 -1.06 11.94
CA SER A 263 -8.50 -1.27 11.26
C SER A 263 -8.76 -2.74 10.96
N LEU A 264 -7.74 -3.47 10.49
CA LEU A 264 -7.84 -4.90 10.24
C LEU A 264 -8.16 -5.67 11.52
N LEU A 265 -7.44 -5.40 12.62
CA LEU A 265 -7.68 -6.05 13.90
C LEU A 265 -9.13 -5.84 14.38
N ALA A 266 -9.60 -4.58 14.33
CA ALA A 266 -10.96 -4.25 14.71
C ALA A 266 -11.99 -5.01 13.85
N LEU A 267 -11.80 -5.05 12.52
CA LEU A 267 -12.71 -5.73 11.60
C LEU A 267 -12.69 -7.25 11.76
N VAL A 268 -11.54 -7.86 12.02
CA VAL A 268 -11.44 -9.29 12.34
C VAL A 268 -12.23 -9.61 13.61
N CYS A 269 -12.03 -8.85 14.69
CA CYS A 269 -12.77 -9.04 15.94
C CYS A 269 -14.29 -8.88 15.75
N LEU A 270 -14.72 -7.85 15.04
CA LEU A 270 -16.14 -7.60 14.76
C LEU A 270 -16.75 -8.73 13.92
N ASN A 271 -16.02 -9.24 12.93
CA ASN A 271 -16.52 -10.32 12.07
C ASN A 271 -16.56 -11.66 12.79
N LEU A 272 -15.56 -11.98 13.61
CA LEU A 272 -15.56 -13.19 14.44
C LEU A 272 -16.75 -13.18 15.42
N TYR A 273 -16.98 -12.04 16.08
CA TYR A 273 -18.12 -11.88 16.96
C TYR A 273 -19.44 -12.10 16.20
N ARG A 274 -19.61 -11.48 15.03
CA ARG A 274 -20.81 -11.65 14.21
C ARG A 274 -21.03 -13.10 13.76
N SER A 275 -19.97 -13.81 13.42
CA SER A 275 -20.08 -15.21 12.98
C SER A 275 -20.39 -16.20 14.10
N LEU A 276 -20.04 -15.87 15.35
CA LEU A 276 -20.18 -16.77 16.49
C LEU A 276 -21.40 -16.48 17.35
N ALA A 277 -21.81 -15.22 17.46
CA ALA A 277 -22.81 -14.79 18.44
C ALA A 277 -24.21 -14.55 17.85
N LEU A 278 -24.39 -14.57 16.52
CA LEU A 278 -25.60 -14.02 15.91
C LEU A 278 -26.06 -14.71 14.61
N ASP A 279 -27.36 -14.91 14.46
CA ASP A 279 -28.05 -15.32 13.21
C ASP A 279 -28.17 -14.15 12.21
N VAL A 280 -27.03 -13.58 11.78
CA VAL A 280 -27.03 -12.49 10.78
C VAL A 280 -27.35 -13.07 9.39
N PRO A 281 -28.22 -12.42 8.60
CA PRO A 281 -28.41 -12.81 7.21
C PRO A 281 -27.10 -12.81 6.42
N GLU A 282 -26.79 -13.93 5.77
CA GLU A 282 -25.49 -14.24 5.14
C GLU A 282 -24.94 -13.10 4.25
N LEU A 283 -25.81 -12.40 3.52
CA LEU A 283 -25.43 -11.34 2.58
C LEU A 283 -24.78 -10.12 3.25
N GLU A 284 -25.14 -9.81 4.51
CA GLU A 284 -24.58 -8.66 5.24
C GLU A 284 -23.20 -8.94 5.87
N LEU A 285 -22.83 -10.22 5.98
CA LEU A 285 -21.54 -10.68 6.48
C LEU A 285 -20.44 -10.68 5.41
N TRP A 286 -20.79 -10.95 4.16
CA TRP A 286 -19.82 -11.20 3.08
C TRP A 286 -18.94 -9.99 2.74
N LEU A 287 -19.50 -8.77 2.72
CA LEU A 287 -18.73 -7.56 2.41
C LEU A 287 -17.62 -7.30 3.46
N PRO A 288 -17.93 -7.25 4.78
CA PRO A 288 -16.91 -7.18 5.82
C PRO A 288 -15.89 -8.32 5.78
N ILE A 289 -16.32 -9.56 5.52
CA ILE A 289 -15.43 -10.73 5.42
C ILE A 289 -14.46 -10.59 4.26
N MET A 290 -14.96 -10.25 3.06
CA MET A 290 -14.12 -10.10 1.87
C MET A 290 -13.16 -8.91 1.99
N TYR A 291 -13.61 -7.81 2.61
CA TYR A 291 -12.72 -6.69 2.93
C TYR A 291 -11.63 -7.10 3.92
N THR A 292 -11.98 -7.89 4.94
CA THR A 292 -11.01 -8.41 5.92
C THR A 292 -10.01 -9.36 5.29
N LEU A 293 -10.46 -10.23 4.39
CA LEU A 293 -9.60 -11.11 3.60
C LEU A 293 -8.64 -10.29 2.72
N TYR A 294 -9.15 -9.31 1.98
CA TYR A 294 -8.36 -8.41 1.15
C TYR A 294 -7.29 -7.66 1.97
N SER A 295 -7.71 -6.95 3.02
CA SER A 295 -6.81 -6.16 3.86
C SER A 295 -5.82 -7.04 4.63
N GLY A 296 -6.24 -8.24 5.03
CA GLY A 296 -5.39 -9.24 5.68
C GLY A 296 -4.33 -9.79 4.75
N LEU A 297 -4.68 -10.13 3.51
CA LEU A 297 -3.71 -10.52 2.49
C LEU A 297 -2.69 -9.40 2.30
N CYS A 298 -3.11 -8.16 1.99
CA CYS A 298 -2.21 -7.00 1.85
C CYS A 298 -1.24 -6.85 3.03
N PHE A 299 -1.73 -7.00 4.26
CA PHE A 299 -0.91 -6.91 5.46
C PHE A 299 0.13 -8.03 5.55
N ILE A 300 -0.23 -9.28 5.23
CA ILE A 300 0.70 -10.43 5.25
C ILE A 300 1.85 -10.24 4.27
N GLU A 301 1.61 -9.78 3.03
CA GLU A 301 2.68 -9.55 2.06
C GLU A 301 3.65 -8.46 2.55
N MET A 302 3.12 -7.37 3.08
CA MET A 302 3.93 -6.29 3.63
C MET A 302 4.76 -6.76 4.84
N ALA A 303 4.14 -7.50 5.77
CA ALA A 303 4.80 -8.04 6.95
C ALA A 303 5.95 -8.99 6.56
N PHE A 304 5.72 -9.87 5.58
CA PHE A 304 6.74 -10.80 5.09
C PHE A 304 7.96 -10.08 4.50
N VAL A 305 7.74 -9.05 3.67
CA VAL A 305 8.84 -8.28 3.07
C VAL A 305 9.57 -7.46 4.13
N SER A 306 8.85 -6.86 5.07
CA SER A 306 9.43 -6.05 6.16
C SER A 306 10.27 -6.90 7.13
N ASP A 307 9.75 -8.04 7.57
CA ASP A 307 10.46 -8.99 8.44
C ASP A 307 11.70 -9.55 7.75
N HIS A 308 11.62 -9.91 6.47
CA HIS A 308 12.79 -10.37 5.73
C HIS A 308 13.87 -9.29 5.61
N LEU A 309 13.49 -8.02 5.42
CA LEU A 309 14.43 -6.90 5.45
C LEU A 309 15.05 -6.72 6.86
N ALA A 310 14.25 -6.80 7.91
CA ALA A 310 14.72 -6.67 9.29
C ALA A 310 15.72 -7.77 9.67
N ARG A 311 15.41 -9.05 9.34
CA ARG A 311 16.31 -10.18 9.59
C ARG A 311 17.63 -10.05 8.84
N GLN A 312 17.63 -9.57 7.60
CA GLN A 312 18.86 -9.36 6.85
C GLN A 312 19.73 -8.24 7.41
N VAL A 313 19.12 -7.25 8.08
CA VAL A 313 19.84 -6.19 8.77
C VAL A 313 20.34 -6.62 10.16
N SER A 314 19.60 -7.48 10.89
CA SER A 314 19.98 -7.90 12.26
C SER A 314 20.92 -9.11 12.32
N ASN A 315 20.75 -10.11 11.44
CA ASN A 315 21.57 -11.34 11.47
C ASN A 315 23.00 -11.12 10.98
N LYS A 316 23.30 -9.99 10.35
CA LYS A 316 24.66 -9.62 9.97
C LYS A 316 25.01 -8.35 10.75
N ARG A 317 25.61 -8.52 11.93
CA ARG A 317 26.27 -7.44 12.66
C ARG A 317 27.43 -6.91 11.79
N LEU A 318 27.08 -6.00 10.88
CA LEU A 318 27.94 -5.05 10.20
C LEU A 318 28.04 -3.79 11.04
#